data_AF-A0A836EU39-F1
#
_entry.id   AF-A0A836EU39-F1
#
_cell.length_a   1.000
_cell.length_b   1.000
_cell.length_c   1.000
_cell.angle_alpha   90.00
_cell.angle_beta   90.00
_cell.angle_gamma   90.00
#
_symmetry.space_group_name_H-M   'P 1'
#
loop_
_entity.id
_entity.type
_entity.pdbx_description
1 polymer ?
#
loop_
_entity_poly.entity_id
_entity_poly.type
_entity_poly.pdbx_seq_one_letter_code
_entity_poly.pdbx_strand_id
1 'polypeptide(L)'
;MSAAEPEMIAGSAAAASYGLSSSAIFLSLLIPALILYYIYFRISHRHMIELAEKLPGPEGLPLIGNALMFLGSSDTMFRTLYRKSFEYDQIIKIWLGPKLLVFLMDPRDVEIILSSHVYIDKSTEYRFFQPWLGNGLLISTGSKWRAHRKLIAPTFHLNILKSFIDLFNANSRAVVERMRKEGNKEFDCHDYMSECTVEILLETAMGVSKSTQDRSGFEYAMAVMMCDILHLRHTKVWLRPDWLFNLTKYGKDQIRLLEIIHGLTKKVIARKKQEFKNGKRNVIDESKNSNGKTIKSTSVEGLSFGQAAGLKDDLDIEDNDVGEKKRQAFLDLLMEAGQNGTVLTDEEVKEQVDTIMFEGHDTTAAASSFFLSIMGCHPDIQEKVIQELDEIFGDSDRPATFQDTLEMKYLERCLMETLRMYPPVPVIARTIKTDLKLVSGDYTIPAGSTVIVTTFKMHRQPHIYPNPEIFDPDNFLPEKTANRHYYAFVPFSAGPRSCVGRKYAMLKLKIILSTIMRNYRVKSDIKESDFRLQADIILKRSEGFKIKLEPRKQAAATV
;
A
#
# COMPACT_ATOMS: atom_id res chain seq x y z
N MET A 1 -93.04 -47.22 32.69
CA MET A 1 -92.18 -46.50 33.66
C MET A 1 -90.74 -46.82 33.26
N SER A 2 -90.21 -46.03 32.32
CA SER A 2 -89.26 -44.94 32.57
C SER A 2 -87.84 -45.52 32.68
N ALA A 3 -87.24 -45.84 31.54
CA ALA A 3 -86.31 -44.96 30.80
C ALA A 3 -85.01 -44.75 31.57
N ALA A 4 -84.00 -45.55 31.20
CA ALA A 4 -82.62 -45.35 31.60
C ALA A 4 -82.01 -44.19 30.80
N GLU A 5 -81.64 -43.12 31.49
CA GLU A 5 -80.81 -42.04 30.95
C GLU A 5 -79.34 -42.48 30.97
N PRO A 6 -78.57 -42.30 29.87
CA PRO A 6 -77.13 -42.45 29.91
C PRO A 6 -76.45 -41.17 30.42
N GLU A 7 -75.46 -41.36 31.29
CA GLU A 7 -74.51 -40.33 31.74
C GLU A 7 -73.89 -39.57 30.56
N MET A 8 -74.08 -38.26 30.55
CA MET A 8 -73.32 -37.36 29.67
C MET A 8 -71.86 -37.29 30.14
N ILE A 9 -70.98 -38.04 29.47
CA ILE A 9 -69.55 -37.79 29.53
C ILE A 9 -69.28 -36.47 28.80
N ALA A 10 -69.00 -35.43 29.58
CA ALA A 10 -68.54 -34.14 29.08
C ALA A 10 -67.21 -34.32 28.34
N GLY A 11 -67.29 -34.46 27.02
CA GLY A 11 -66.15 -34.29 26.13
C GLY A 11 -65.72 -32.82 26.14
N SER A 12 -64.81 -32.48 27.05
CA SER A 12 -63.97 -31.29 26.91
C SER A 12 -63.12 -31.49 25.65
N ALA A 13 -63.63 -31.04 24.52
CA ALA A 13 -62.83 -30.79 23.34
C ALA A 13 -61.90 -29.62 23.69
N ALA A 14 -60.72 -29.95 24.24
CA ALA A 14 -59.60 -29.05 24.24
C ALA A 14 -59.30 -28.73 22.77
N ALA A 15 -59.85 -27.61 22.29
CA ALA A 15 -59.42 -26.99 21.05
C ALA A 15 -57.95 -26.63 21.26
N ALA A 16 -57.06 -27.53 20.83
CA ALA A 16 -55.66 -27.22 20.67
C ALA A 16 -55.59 -26.13 19.60
N SER A 17 -55.56 -24.87 20.05
CA SER A 17 -55.15 -23.76 19.22
C SER A 17 -53.70 -24.00 18.88
N TYR A 18 -53.45 -24.60 17.70
CA TYR A 18 -52.13 -24.57 17.08
C TYR A 18 -51.85 -23.13 16.64
N GLY A 19 -51.65 -22.23 17.62
CA GLY A 19 -51.06 -20.93 17.36
C GLY A 19 -49.70 -21.19 16.72
N LEU A 20 -49.56 -20.84 15.45
CA LEU A 20 -48.26 -20.86 14.78
C LEU A 20 -47.28 -20.11 15.69
N SER A 21 -46.24 -20.82 16.14
CA SER A 21 -45.19 -20.21 16.95
C SER A 21 -44.68 -18.94 16.26
N SER A 22 -44.32 -17.92 17.03
CA SER A 22 -43.74 -16.67 16.49
C SER A 22 -42.56 -16.94 15.54
N SER A 23 -41.82 -18.02 15.78
CA SER A 23 -40.76 -18.50 14.87
C SER A 23 -41.30 -19.05 13.54
N ALA A 24 -42.43 -19.75 13.54
CA ALA A 24 -43.08 -20.26 12.34
C ALA A 24 -43.67 -19.13 11.50
N ILE A 25 -44.30 -18.13 12.13
CA ILE A 25 -44.78 -16.92 11.45
C ILE A 25 -43.60 -16.15 10.85
N PHE A 26 -42.53 -15.94 11.62
CA PHE A 26 -41.32 -15.28 11.15
C PHE A 26 -40.70 -16.00 9.94
N LEU A 27 -40.51 -17.32 10.00
CA LEU A 27 -39.97 -18.11 8.88
C LEU A 27 -40.90 -18.08 7.66
N SER A 28 -42.22 -18.10 7.86
CA SER A 28 -43.22 -18.05 6.79
C SER A 28 -43.23 -16.71 6.03
N LEU A 29 -42.85 -15.61 6.68
CA LEU A 29 -42.71 -14.29 6.06
C LEU A 29 -41.29 -14.08 5.50
N LEU A 30 -40.27 -14.64 6.16
CA LEU A 30 -38.88 -14.48 5.77
C LEU A 30 -38.59 -15.10 4.41
N ILE A 31 -39.07 -16.32 4.14
CA ILE A 31 -38.79 -17.02 2.88
C ILE A 31 -39.36 -16.26 1.66
N PRO A 32 -40.65 -15.86 1.62
CA PRO A 32 -41.18 -15.03 0.54
C PRO A 32 -40.48 -13.68 0.42
N ALA A 33 -40.12 -13.04 1.54
CA ALA A 33 -39.38 -11.77 1.51
C ALA A 33 -37.99 -11.93 0.88
N LEU A 34 -37.26 -13.02 1.20
CA LEU A 34 -35.97 -13.34 0.59
C LEU A 34 -36.10 -13.65 -0.90
N ILE A 35 -37.16 -14.35 -1.33
CA ILE A 35 -37.44 -14.64 -2.74
C ILE A 35 -37.75 -13.35 -3.50
N LEU A 36 -38.64 -12.50 -2.98
CA LEU A 36 -38.97 -11.20 -3.57
C LEU A 36 -37.74 -10.30 -3.63
N TYR A 37 -36.91 -10.29 -2.59
CA TYR A 37 -35.65 -9.57 -2.58
C TYR A 37 -34.70 -10.11 -3.66
N TYR A 38 -34.59 -11.43 -3.82
CA TYR A 38 -33.75 -12.04 -4.85
C TYR A 38 -34.25 -11.69 -6.27
N ILE A 39 -35.56 -11.74 -6.51
CA ILE A 39 -36.17 -11.33 -7.78
C ILE A 39 -35.90 -9.85 -8.05
N TYR A 40 -36.16 -8.98 -7.07
CA TYR A 40 -35.86 -7.56 -7.15
C TYR A 40 -34.37 -7.32 -7.43
N PHE A 41 -33.48 -8.04 -6.77
CA PHE A 41 -32.03 -7.96 -6.98
C PHE A 41 -31.65 -8.34 -8.41
N ARG A 42 -32.17 -9.48 -8.93
CA ARG A 42 -31.91 -9.93 -10.30
C ARG A 42 -32.43 -8.95 -11.35
N ILE A 43 -33.61 -8.34 -11.14
CA ILE A 43 -34.19 -7.37 -12.06
C ILE A 43 -33.39 -6.05 -12.01
N SER A 44 -33.11 -5.54 -10.82
CA SER A 44 -32.38 -4.27 -10.64
C SER A 44 -30.92 -4.34 -11.12
N HIS A 45 -30.30 -5.52 -11.08
CA HIS A 45 -28.92 -5.73 -11.52
C HIS A 45 -28.82 -6.44 -12.88
N ARG A 46 -29.92 -6.52 -13.65
CA ARG A 46 -29.98 -7.27 -14.91
C ARG A 46 -28.87 -6.88 -15.89
N HIS A 47 -28.69 -5.57 -16.14
CA HIS A 47 -27.65 -5.06 -17.04
C HIS A 47 -26.24 -5.48 -16.61
N MET A 48 -25.95 -5.36 -15.31
CA MET A 48 -24.67 -5.78 -14.74
C MET A 48 -24.45 -7.28 -14.91
N ILE A 49 -25.48 -8.10 -14.67
CA ILE A 49 -25.42 -9.56 -14.79
C ILE A 49 -25.18 -9.97 -16.25
N GLU A 50 -25.92 -9.40 -17.21
CA GLU A 50 -25.79 -9.72 -18.65
C GLU A 50 -24.38 -9.40 -19.18
N LEU A 51 -23.78 -8.29 -18.77
CA LEU A 51 -22.39 -7.97 -19.12
C LEU A 51 -21.39 -8.86 -18.37
N ALA A 52 -21.62 -9.12 -17.09
CA ALA A 52 -20.75 -9.98 -16.28
C ALA A 52 -20.73 -11.42 -16.78
N GLU A 53 -21.82 -11.96 -17.33
CA GLU A 53 -21.88 -13.31 -17.91
C GLU A 53 -20.83 -13.50 -19.02
N LYS A 54 -20.55 -12.45 -19.79
CA LYS A 54 -19.54 -12.46 -20.87
C LYS A 54 -18.10 -12.41 -20.37
N LEU A 55 -17.87 -11.96 -19.15
CA LEU A 55 -16.51 -11.91 -18.58
C LEU A 55 -16.08 -13.32 -18.11
N PRO A 56 -14.82 -13.74 -18.32
CA PRO A 56 -14.33 -15.01 -17.80
C PRO A 56 -14.14 -14.96 -16.27
N GLY A 57 -14.41 -16.07 -15.58
CA GLY A 57 -14.18 -16.22 -14.14
C GLY A 57 -15.05 -17.32 -13.53
N PRO A 58 -14.82 -17.68 -12.26
CA PRO A 58 -15.54 -18.75 -11.59
C PRO A 58 -17.03 -18.47 -11.43
N GLU A 59 -17.83 -19.52 -11.52
CA GLU A 59 -19.26 -19.46 -11.20
C GLU A 59 -19.46 -19.19 -9.71
N GLY A 60 -20.29 -18.20 -9.40
CA GLY A 60 -20.61 -17.81 -8.03
C GLY A 60 -21.91 -18.48 -7.55
N LEU A 61 -21.96 -18.82 -6.27
CA LEU A 61 -23.20 -19.28 -5.63
C LEU A 61 -24.26 -18.15 -5.60
N PRO A 62 -25.56 -18.49 -5.56
CA PRO A 62 -26.61 -17.49 -5.38
C PRO A 62 -26.37 -16.64 -4.12
N LEU A 63 -26.62 -15.33 -4.23
CA LEU A 63 -26.50 -14.31 -3.17
C LEU A 63 -25.10 -14.03 -2.62
N ILE A 64 -24.26 -15.04 -2.38
CA ILE A 64 -22.93 -14.88 -1.78
C ILE A 64 -21.80 -14.85 -2.84
N GLY A 65 -22.08 -15.28 -4.07
CA GLY A 65 -21.10 -15.35 -5.14
C GLY A 65 -19.97 -16.32 -4.80
N ASN A 66 -18.74 -15.82 -4.90
CA ASN A 66 -17.50 -16.53 -4.63
C ASN A 66 -16.96 -16.27 -3.21
N ALA A 67 -17.79 -15.82 -2.27
CA ALA A 67 -17.36 -15.49 -0.91
C ALA A 67 -16.59 -16.63 -0.20
N LEU A 68 -16.90 -17.88 -0.52
CA LEU A 68 -16.22 -19.05 0.04
C LEU A 68 -14.73 -19.14 -0.33
N MET A 69 -14.30 -18.49 -1.42
CA MET A 69 -12.88 -18.39 -1.80
C MET A 69 -12.07 -17.50 -0.85
N PHE A 70 -12.75 -16.70 -0.02
CA PHE A 70 -12.15 -15.79 0.97
C PHE A 70 -12.23 -16.37 2.40
N LEU A 71 -12.39 -17.69 2.53
CA LEU A 71 -12.27 -18.41 3.80
C LEU A 71 -10.79 -18.74 4.07
N GLY A 72 -10.44 -18.91 5.35
CA GLY A 72 -9.05 -19.15 5.79
C GLY A 72 -8.27 -17.89 6.15
N SER A 73 -6.95 -18.06 6.31
CA SER A 73 -5.99 -16.99 6.61
C SER A 73 -5.63 -16.17 5.35
N SER A 74 -5.02 -15.00 5.55
CA SER A 74 -4.65 -14.08 4.47
C SER A 74 -3.70 -14.71 3.45
N ASP A 75 -2.71 -15.47 3.89
CA ASP A 75 -1.81 -16.23 3.01
C ASP A 75 -2.56 -17.26 2.15
N THR A 76 -3.54 -17.97 2.74
CA THR A 76 -4.29 -19.01 2.04
C THR A 76 -5.23 -18.40 1.00
N MET A 77 -5.87 -17.27 1.34
CA MET A 77 -6.71 -16.52 0.40
C MET A 77 -5.87 -15.98 -0.76
N PHE A 78 -4.73 -15.36 -0.48
CA PHE A 78 -3.82 -14.84 -1.50
C PHE A 78 -3.34 -15.96 -2.44
N ARG A 79 -2.86 -17.07 -1.89
CA ARG A 79 -2.44 -18.25 -2.66
C ARG A 79 -3.58 -18.83 -3.51
N THR A 80 -4.79 -18.91 -2.97
CA THR A 80 -5.97 -19.43 -3.69
C THR A 80 -6.32 -18.54 -4.88
N LEU A 81 -6.40 -17.22 -4.67
CA LEU A 81 -6.67 -16.25 -5.74
C LEU A 81 -5.56 -16.23 -6.78
N TYR A 82 -4.30 -16.24 -6.36
CA TYR A 82 -3.16 -16.26 -7.25
C TYR A 82 -3.11 -17.56 -8.07
N ARG A 83 -3.37 -18.74 -7.48
CA ARG A 83 -3.44 -20.00 -8.23
C ARG A 83 -4.57 -20.00 -9.25
N LYS A 84 -5.78 -19.56 -8.85
CA LYS A 84 -6.91 -19.39 -9.78
C LYS A 84 -6.60 -18.39 -10.89
N SER A 85 -5.71 -17.42 -10.64
CA SER A 85 -5.32 -16.45 -11.66
C SER A 85 -4.63 -17.04 -12.88
N PHE A 86 -4.17 -18.30 -12.83
CA PHE A 86 -3.57 -18.99 -13.98
C PHE A 86 -4.58 -19.74 -14.84
N GLU A 87 -5.81 -19.92 -14.36
CA GLU A 87 -6.90 -20.52 -15.16
C GLU A 87 -7.45 -19.53 -16.21
N TYR A 88 -7.06 -18.26 -16.13
CA TYR A 88 -7.53 -17.18 -16.97
C TYR A 88 -6.34 -16.31 -17.39
N ASP A 89 -6.39 -15.78 -18.62
CA ASP A 89 -5.22 -15.13 -19.22
C ASP A 89 -5.19 -13.61 -18.96
N GLN A 90 -6.28 -12.91 -19.29
CA GLN A 90 -6.30 -11.44 -19.35
C GLN A 90 -7.07 -10.78 -18.19
N ILE A 91 -8.23 -11.34 -17.85
CA ILE A 91 -9.15 -10.78 -16.86
C ILE A 91 -9.86 -11.89 -16.07
N ILE A 92 -10.31 -11.58 -14.86
CA ILE A 92 -11.14 -12.49 -14.04
C ILE A 92 -12.27 -11.72 -13.38
N LYS A 93 -13.50 -12.22 -13.53
CA LYS A 93 -14.65 -11.77 -12.73
C LYS A 93 -14.76 -12.59 -11.44
N ILE A 94 -15.03 -11.93 -10.33
CA ILE A 94 -15.38 -12.56 -9.07
C ILE A 94 -16.56 -11.81 -8.46
N TRP A 95 -17.67 -12.51 -8.25
CA TRP A 95 -18.77 -12.01 -7.42
C TRP A 95 -18.44 -12.13 -5.94
N LEU A 96 -18.60 -11.05 -5.18
CA LEU A 96 -18.55 -11.08 -3.72
C LEU A 96 -19.86 -10.50 -3.17
N GLY A 97 -20.80 -11.39 -2.87
CA GLY A 97 -22.19 -10.99 -2.67
C GLY A 97 -22.75 -10.29 -3.91
N PRO A 98 -23.37 -9.10 -3.78
CA PRO A 98 -23.90 -8.34 -4.92
C PRO A 98 -22.84 -7.54 -5.66
N LYS A 99 -21.57 -7.56 -5.23
CA LYS A 99 -20.51 -6.75 -5.86
C LYS A 99 -19.76 -7.56 -6.89
N LEU A 100 -19.65 -7.01 -8.10
CA LEU A 100 -18.81 -7.54 -9.16
C LEU A 100 -17.38 -6.96 -9.03
N LEU A 101 -16.42 -7.84 -8.82
CA LEU A 101 -14.99 -7.53 -8.85
C LEU A 101 -14.42 -8.00 -10.19
N VAL A 102 -13.71 -7.12 -10.91
CA VAL A 102 -13.03 -7.46 -12.17
C VAL A 102 -11.54 -7.22 -12.02
N PHE A 103 -10.76 -8.29 -12.06
CA PHE A 103 -9.31 -8.26 -11.93
C PHE A 103 -8.68 -8.11 -13.31
N LEU A 104 -7.88 -7.06 -13.51
CA LEU A 104 -7.17 -6.78 -14.75
C LEU A 104 -5.71 -7.22 -14.65
N MET A 105 -5.22 -7.93 -15.67
CA MET A 105 -3.85 -8.42 -15.76
C MET A 105 -3.10 -7.91 -16.99
N ASP A 106 -3.83 -7.47 -18.03
CA ASP A 106 -3.25 -6.93 -19.26
C ASP A 106 -2.86 -5.44 -19.09
N PRO A 107 -1.60 -5.05 -19.36
CA PRO A 107 -1.16 -3.66 -19.24
C PRO A 107 -1.96 -2.65 -20.06
N ARG A 108 -2.54 -3.05 -21.20
CA ARG A 108 -3.32 -2.18 -22.09
C ARG A 108 -4.65 -1.78 -21.45
N ASP A 109 -5.29 -2.72 -20.75
CA ASP A 109 -6.51 -2.43 -20.01
C ASP A 109 -6.22 -1.65 -18.71
N VAL A 110 -5.10 -1.96 -18.06
CA VAL A 110 -4.62 -1.23 -16.88
C VAL A 110 -4.34 0.24 -17.23
N GLU A 111 -3.79 0.52 -18.42
CA GLU A 111 -3.57 1.88 -18.92
C GLU A 111 -4.87 2.67 -18.97
N ILE A 112 -5.97 2.11 -19.50
CA ILE A 112 -7.27 2.79 -19.57
C ILE A 112 -7.73 3.28 -18.18
N ILE A 113 -7.48 2.48 -17.15
CA ILE A 113 -7.87 2.81 -15.77
C ILE A 113 -6.91 3.83 -15.16
N LEU A 114 -5.61 3.56 -15.21
CA LEU A 114 -4.62 4.33 -14.47
C LEU A 114 -4.28 5.66 -15.14
N SER A 115 -4.35 5.78 -16.48
CA SER A 115 -4.17 7.05 -17.20
C SER A 115 -5.37 7.98 -17.10
N SER A 116 -6.54 7.46 -16.72
CA SER A 116 -7.79 8.22 -16.74
C SER A 116 -7.91 9.25 -15.61
N HIS A 117 -8.34 10.46 -15.97
CA HIS A 117 -8.73 11.50 -15.02
C HIS A 117 -10.17 11.37 -14.51
N VAL A 118 -10.92 10.39 -15.03
CA VAL A 118 -12.31 10.07 -14.65
C VAL A 118 -12.33 8.93 -13.63
N TYR A 119 -11.58 7.85 -13.87
CA TYR A 119 -11.54 6.65 -13.01
C TYR A 119 -10.58 6.81 -11.81
N ILE A 120 -10.65 7.95 -11.13
CA ILE A 120 -9.76 8.29 -10.01
C ILE A 120 -10.28 7.82 -8.65
N ASP A 121 -11.58 7.54 -8.53
CA ASP A 121 -12.20 7.20 -7.25
C ASP A 121 -11.84 5.77 -6.84
N LYS A 122 -11.49 5.61 -5.57
CA LYS A 122 -11.17 4.32 -4.97
C LYS A 122 -12.43 3.44 -4.85
N SER A 123 -12.22 2.13 -4.69
CA SER A 123 -13.33 1.23 -4.40
C SER A 123 -13.94 1.51 -3.04
N THR A 124 -15.21 1.14 -2.85
CA THR A 124 -15.94 1.37 -1.59
C THR A 124 -15.29 0.74 -0.35
N GLU A 125 -14.44 -0.27 -0.53
CA GLU A 125 -13.69 -0.96 0.51
C GLU A 125 -12.63 -0.07 1.18
N TYR A 126 -12.22 1.02 0.53
CA TYR A 126 -11.31 2.00 1.12
C TYR A 126 -11.94 2.76 2.29
N ARG A 127 -13.28 2.73 2.46
CA ARG A 127 -13.96 3.34 3.62
C ARG A 127 -13.47 2.81 4.96
N PHE A 128 -12.93 1.59 5.00
CA PHE A 128 -12.43 1.01 6.25
C PHE A 128 -11.17 1.72 6.77
N PHE A 129 -10.45 2.46 5.91
CA PHE A 129 -9.34 3.31 6.34
C PHE A 129 -9.81 4.65 6.91
N GLN A 130 -11.08 5.04 6.73
CA GLN A 130 -11.58 6.36 7.15
C GLN A 130 -11.41 6.63 8.65
N PRO A 131 -11.63 5.67 9.58
CA PRO A 131 -11.34 5.91 11.01
C PRO A 131 -9.87 6.19 11.31
N TRP A 132 -8.96 5.77 10.43
CA TRP A 132 -7.53 6.00 10.55
C TRP A 132 -7.10 7.29 9.84
N LEU A 133 -7.37 7.41 8.55
CA LEU A 133 -6.81 8.43 7.66
C LEU A 133 -7.78 9.58 7.34
N GLY A 134 -9.03 9.50 7.82
CA GLY A 134 -10.13 10.39 7.43
C GLY A 134 -10.29 10.48 5.91
N ASN A 135 -10.58 11.66 5.39
CA ASN A 135 -10.65 11.97 3.96
C ASN A 135 -9.30 12.46 3.39
N GLY A 136 -8.21 11.80 3.80
CA GLY A 136 -6.86 12.07 3.34
C GLY A 136 -6.61 11.81 1.85
N LEU A 137 -5.38 12.05 1.36
CA LEU A 137 -5.02 11.93 -0.06
C LEU A 137 -5.34 10.53 -0.66
N LEU A 138 -5.24 9.47 0.15
CA LEU A 138 -5.54 8.10 -0.28
C LEU A 138 -7.03 7.89 -0.60
N ILE A 139 -7.92 8.46 0.22
CA ILE A 139 -9.36 8.13 0.20
C ILE A 139 -10.18 9.20 -0.51
N SER A 140 -9.75 10.47 -0.43
CA SER A 140 -10.43 11.60 -1.06
C SER A 140 -10.67 11.38 -2.56
N THR A 141 -11.77 11.95 -3.03
CA THR A 141 -12.31 11.82 -4.39
C THR A 141 -12.46 13.18 -5.06
N GLY A 142 -12.69 13.18 -6.38
CA GLY A 142 -13.14 14.36 -7.13
C GLY A 142 -12.25 15.60 -7.00
N SER A 143 -12.87 16.76 -6.76
CA SER A 143 -12.20 18.06 -6.68
C SER A 143 -11.34 18.21 -5.43
N LYS A 144 -11.80 17.72 -4.26
CA LYS A 144 -11.04 17.73 -3.00
C LYS A 144 -9.69 17.04 -3.18
N TRP A 145 -9.70 15.84 -3.76
CA TRP A 145 -8.47 15.13 -4.06
C TRP A 145 -7.53 15.91 -5.00
N ARG A 146 -8.06 16.47 -6.10
CA ARG A 146 -7.24 17.26 -7.04
C ARG A 146 -6.59 18.47 -6.37
N ALA A 147 -7.33 19.19 -5.52
CA ALA A 147 -6.82 20.33 -4.79
C ALA A 147 -5.70 19.94 -3.81
N HIS A 148 -5.93 18.90 -3.01
CA HIS A 148 -4.94 18.42 -2.03
C HIS A 148 -3.70 17.85 -2.71
N ARG A 149 -3.85 17.11 -3.82
CA ARG A 149 -2.70 16.60 -4.58
C ARG A 149 -1.87 17.72 -5.18
N LYS A 150 -2.52 18.73 -5.78
CA LYS A 150 -1.83 19.90 -6.34
C LYS A 150 -1.04 20.66 -5.27
N LEU A 151 -1.55 20.72 -4.04
CA LEU A 151 -0.85 21.32 -2.91
C LEU A 151 0.34 20.45 -2.45
N ILE A 152 0.16 19.14 -2.28
CA ILE A 152 1.14 18.25 -1.64
C ILE A 152 2.26 17.81 -2.60
N ALA A 153 1.95 17.55 -3.88
CA ALA A 153 2.93 17.02 -4.83
C ALA A 153 4.27 17.78 -4.89
N PRO A 154 4.31 19.12 -4.89
CA PRO A 154 5.56 19.88 -4.87
C PRO A 154 6.49 19.57 -3.69
N THR A 155 5.98 19.12 -2.54
CA THR A 155 6.80 18.83 -1.34
C THR A 155 7.68 17.60 -1.49
N PHE A 156 7.43 16.78 -2.51
CA PHE A 156 8.19 15.56 -2.82
C PHE A 156 9.06 15.72 -4.08
N HIS A 157 9.24 16.95 -4.55
CA HIS A 157 10.10 17.23 -5.69
C HIS A 157 11.58 17.05 -5.34
N LEU A 158 12.36 16.57 -6.30
CA LEU A 158 13.79 16.26 -6.18
C LEU A 158 14.65 17.31 -5.44
N ASN A 159 14.44 18.61 -5.66
CA ASN A 159 15.21 19.66 -4.98
C ASN A 159 15.00 19.67 -3.46
N ILE A 160 13.79 19.36 -2.99
CA ILE A 160 13.49 19.16 -1.56
C ILE A 160 14.11 17.84 -1.08
N LEU A 161 14.04 16.79 -1.90
CA LEU A 161 14.60 15.48 -1.54
C LEU A 161 16.11 15.53 -1.33
N LYS A 162 16.83 16.37 -2.10
CA LYS A 162 18.28 16.58 -1.94
C LYS A 162 18.65 17.09 -0.54
N SER A 163 17.80 17.91 0.10
CA SER A 163 18.06 18.38 1.47
C SER A 163 17.84 17.30 2.53
N PHE A 164 17.23 16.17 2.19
CA PHE A 164 16.97 15.06 3.12
C PHE A 164 18.08 14.00 3.14
N ILE A 165 19.07 14.09 2.25
CA ILE A 165 20.12 13.07 2.09
C ILE A 165 20.91 12.86 3.37
N ASP A 166 21.25 13.93 4.09
CA ASP A 166 21.98 13.82 5.36
C ASP A 166 21.17 13.10 6.43
N LEU A 167 19.86 13.39 6.50
CA LEU A 167 18.93 12.71 7.40
C LEU A 167 18.74 11.24 7.03
N PHE A 168 18.63 10.91 5.74
CA PHE A 168 18.60 9.53 5.27
C PHE A 168 19.87 8.77 5.69
N ASN A 169 21.05 9.37 5.49
CA ASN A 169 22.31 8.76 5.88
C ASN A 169 22.44 8.57 7.40
N ALA A 170 22.05 9.58 8.20
CA ALA A 170 22.12 9.51 9.65
C ALA A 170 21.24 8.36 10.20
N ASN A 171 19.99 8.26 9.73
CA ASN A 171 19.08 7.19 10.11
C ASN A 171 19.54 5.82 9.58
N SER A 172 20.15 5.76 8.39
CA SER A 172 20.71 4.53 7.82
C SER A 172 21.88 3.99 8.64
N ARG A 173 22.77 4.86 9.14
CA ARG A 173 23.83 4.47 10.07
C ARG A 173 23.27 4.03 11.42
N ALA A 174 22.25 4.73 11.92
CA ALA A 174 21.62 4.37 13.18
C ALA A 174 21.02 2.95 13.12
N VAL A 175 20.34 2.58 12.03
CA VAL A 175 19.78 1.22 11.91
C VAL A 175 20.87 0.15 11.76
N VAL A 176 21.96 0.43 11.04
CA VAL A 176 23.15 -0.45 10.94
C VAL A 176 23.76 -0.73 12.32
N GLU A 177 23.86 0.29 13.17
CA GLU A 177 24.37 0.13 14.54
C GLU A 177 23.41 -0.65 15.44
N ARG A 178 22.09 -0.47 15.29
CA ARG A 178 21.14 -1.30 16.04
C ARG A 178 21.22 -2.76 15.60
N MET A 179 21.26 -3.03 14.29
CA MET A 179 21.37 -4.39 13.75
C MET A 179 22.69 -5.07 14.15
N ARG A 180 23.76 -4.30 14.40
CA ARG A 180 25.05 -4.82 14.90
C ARG A 180 24.89 -5.63 16.20
N LYS A 181 23.92 -5.27 17.04
CA LYS A 181 23.67 -5.91 18.35
C LYS A 181 23.16 -7.34 18.24
N GLU A 182 22.61 -7.72 17.09
CA GLU A 182 22.14 -9.09 16.85
C GLU A 182 23.32 -10.06 16.60
N GLY A 183 24.46 -9.55 16.14
CA GLY A 183 25.62 -10.35 15.78
C GLY A 183 25.28 -11.36 14.67
N ASN A 184 25.65 -12.63 14.87
CA ASN A 184 25.38 -13.72 13.92
C ASN A 184 24.02 -14.41 14.14
N LYS A 185 23.15 -13.87 15.01
CA LYS A 185 21.84 -14.45 15.27
C LYS A 185 20.89 -14.16 14.11
N GLU A 186 19.91 -15.04 13.94
CA GLU A 186 18.79 -14.77 13.06
C GLU A 186 17.81 -13.83 13.75
N PHE A 187 17.35 -12.80 13.04
CA PHE A 187 16.36 -11.84 13.55
C PHE A 187 15.46 -11.34 12.43
N ASP A 188 14.36 -10.66 12.78
CA ASP A 188 13.45 -10.06 11.82
C ASP A 188 13.94 -8.69 11.38
N CYS A 189 14.35 -8.53 10.12
CA CYS A 189 14.77 -7.20 9.66
C CYS A 189 13.62 -6.22 9.51
N HIS A 190 12.36 -6.70 9.47
CA HIS A 190 11.21 -5.84 9.23
C HIS A 190 11.01 -4.83 10.37
N ASP A 191 11.18 -5.23 11.62
CA ASP A 191 11.03 -4.33 12.77
C ASP A 191 12.04 -3.16 12.68
N TYR A 192 13.27 -3.48 12.27
CA TYR A 192 14.33 -2.49 12.09
C TYR A 192 14.04 -1.54 10.93
N MET A 193 13.54 -2.07 9.81
CA MET A 193 13.18 -1.28 8.63
C MET A 193 11.95 -0.41 8.88
N SER A 194 10.94 -0.94 9.57
CA SER A 194 9.74 -0.21 9.96
C SER A 194 10.07 0.96 10.89
N GLU A 195 10.87 0.73 11.93
CA GLU A 195 11.32 1.83 12.80
C GLU A 195 12.17 2.85 12.02
N CYS A 196 13.16 2.40 11.24
CA CYS A 196 14.03 3.30 10.47
C CYS A 196 13.23 4.20 9.50
N THR A 197 12.24 3.63 8.81
CA THR A 197 11.43 4.37 7.84
C THR A 197 10.45 5.35 8.49
N VAL A 198 9.91 5.03 9.68
CA VAL A 198 9.12 5.98 10.48
C VAL A 198 9.99 7.14 10.95
N GLU A 199 11.17 6.87 11.51
CA GLU A 199 12.09 7.91 11.99
C GLU A 199 12.52 8.84 10.85
N ILE A 200 12.89 8.29 9.70
CA ILE A 200 13.21 9.09 8.51
C ILE A 200 12.05 10.00 8.12
N LEU A 201 10.82 9.48 8.13
CA LEU A 201 9.64 10.27 7.75
C LEU A 201 9.33 11.38 8.75
N LEU A 202 9.51 11.11 10.04
CA LEU A 202 9.35 12.09 11.12
C LEU A 202 10.40 13.21 10.99
N GLU A 203 11.67 12.88 10.74
CA GLU A 203 12.73 13.90 10.65
C GLU A 203 12.65 14.72 9.35
N THR A 204 12.22 14.11 8.25
CA THR A 204 12.20 14.77 6.93
C THR A 204 10.87 15.45 6.62
N ALA A 205 9.79 14.68 6.48
CA ALA A 205 8.50 15.20 6.04
C ALA A 205 7.76 15.94 7.17
N MET A 206 7.88 15.46 8.41
CA MET A 206 7.25 16.09 9.57
C MET A 206 8.13 17.14 10.24
N GLY A 207 9.46 17.08 10.03
CA GLY A 207 10.43 18.02 10.60
C GLY A 207 10.56 17.90 12.11
N VAL A 208 10.36 16.72 12.69
CA VAL A 208 10.48 16.44 14.13
C VAL A 208 11.68 15.53 14.39
N SER A 209 12.59 15.96 15.25
CA SER A 209 13.81 15.20 15.58
C SER A 209 13.56 14.07 16.59
N LYS A 210 14.28 12.96 16.41
CA LYS A 210 14.28 11.81 17.32
C LYS A 210 14.60 12.16 18.78
N SER A 211 15.48 13.14 19.04
CA SER A 211 15.88 13.56 20.39
C SER A 211 14.73 14.04 21.28
N THR A 212 13.57 14.26 20.68
CA THR A 212 12.40 14.83 21.33
C THR A 212 11.20 13.90 21.30
N GLN A 213 11.42 12.63 20.98
CA GLN A 213 10.41 11.59 20.89
C GLN A 213 10.74 10.47 21.88
N ASP A 214 9.94 10.36 22.96
CA ASP A 214 10.07 9.31 23.98
C ASP A 214 9.58 7.95 23.45
N ARG A 215 10.33 7.31 22.52
CA ARG A 215 10.00 6.01 21.86
C ARG A 215 8.72 5.96 21.01
N SER A 216 8.07 7.09 20.79
CA SER A 216 6.79 7.16 20.09
C SER A 216 6.81 6.67 18.63
N GLY A 217 7.96 6.75 17.95
CA GLY A 217 8.12 6.28 16.56
C GLY A 217 8.03 4.75 16.44
N PHE A 218 8.69 4.03 17.34
CA PHE A 218 8.60 2.56 17.41
C PHE A 218 7.18 2.10 17.77
N GLU A 219 6.55 2.73 18.77
CA GLU A 219 5.17 2.41 19.15
C GLU A 219 4.19 2.63 17.99
N TYR A 220 4.38 3.70 17.22
CA TYR A 220 3.61 3.94 16.00
C TYR A 220 3.84 2.85 14.95
N ALA A 221 5.10 2.49 14.67
CA ALA A 221 5.43 1.44 13.71
C ALA A 221 4.76 0.11 14.08
N MET A 222 4.73 -0.23 15.37
CA MET A 222 4.04 -1.43 15.86
C MET A 222 2.52 -1.30 15.81
N ALA A 223 1.96 -0.10 16.06
CA ALA A 223 0.53 0.12 16.00
C ALA A 223 -0.06 -0.02 14.58
N VAL A 224 0.78 0.06 13.54
CA VAL A 224 0.41 -0.13 12.13
C VAL A 224 0.02 -1.58 11.81
N MET A 225 0.21 -2.53 12.74
CA MET A 225 -0.50 -3.83 12.73
C MET A 225 -2.04 -3.68 12.62
N MET A 226 -2.58 -2.48 12.79
CA MET A 226 -3.93 -2.10 12.38
C MET A 226 -4.28 -2.55 10.94
N CYS A 227 -3.31 -2.64 10.03
CA CYS A 227 -3.51 -3.15 8.67
C CYS A 227 -4.11 -4.57 8.66
N ASP A 228 -3.78 -5.43 9.62
CA ASP A 228 -4.29 -6.79 9.71
C ASP A 228 -5.81 -6.77 9.99
N ILE A 229 -6.24 -5.86 10.86
CA ILE A 229 -7.67 -5.64 11.16
C ILE A 229 -8.40 -5.11 9.93
N LEU A 230 -7.80 -4.18 9.17
CA LEU A 230 -8.41 -3.68 7.93
C LEU A 230 -8.56 -4.78 6.88
N HIS A 231 -7.54 -5.62 6.71
CA HIS A 231 -7.58 -6.73 5.80
C HIS A 231 -8.64 -7.78 6.21
N LEU A 232 -8.80 -8.06 7.50
CA LEU A 232 -9.89 -8.90 8.01
C LEU A 232 -11.27 -8.34 7.60
N ARG A 233 -11.46 -7.02 7.65
CA ARG A 233 -12.72 -6.39 7.20
C ARG A 233 -12.91 -6.44 5.69
N HIS A 234 -11.82 -6.38 4.90
CA HIS A 234 -11.88 -6.56 3.45
C HIS A 234 -12.34 -7.97 3.08
N THR A 235 -11.83 -8.99 3.75
CA THR A 235 -12.01 -10.39 3.35
C THR A 235 -13.22 -11.06 4.02
N LYS A 236 -13.51 -10.75 5.28
CA LYS A 236 -14.61 -11.36 6.04
C LYS A 236 -15.88 -10.52 5.92
N VAL A 237 -16.83 -11.00 5.11
CA VAL A 237 -18.08 -10.29 4.79
C VAL A 237 -18.87 -9.90 6.05
N TRP A 238 -18.86 -10.74 7.09
CA TRP A 238 -19.55 -10.47 8.36
C TRP A 238 -18.88 -9.38 9.23
N LEU A 239 -17.61 -9.02 8.98
CA LEU A 239 -16.92 -7.91 9.65
C LEU A 239 -17.06 -6.57 8.91
N ARG A 240 -17.79 -6.54 7.79
CA ARG A 240 -18.00 -5.32 6.99
C ARG A 240 -19.02 -4.34 7.59
N PRO A 241 -20.13 -4.78 8.22
CA PRO A 241 -21.04 -3.86 8.91
C PRO A 241 -20.39 -3.28 10.16
N ASP A 242 -20.39 -1.94 10.27
CA ASP A 242 -19.66 -1.25 11.34
C ASP A 242 -20.21 -1.59 12.73
N TRP A 243 -21.54 -1.71 12.87
CA TRP A 243 -22.19 -2.07 14.13
C TRP A 243 -21.73 -3.45 14.64
N LEU A 244 -21.63 -4.44 13.75
CA LEU A 244 -21.24 -5.80 14.11
C LEU A 244 -19.75 -5.84 14.44
N PHE A 245 -18.94 -5.18 13.63
CA PHE A 245 -17.50 -5.08 13.85
C PHE A 245 -17.15 -4.42 15.20
N ASN A 246 -17.84 -3.34 15.57
CA ASN A 246 -17.61 -2.61 16.82
C ASN A 246 -17.93 -3.44 18.08
N LEU A 247 -18.76 -4.49 17.96
CA LEU A 247 -19.05 -5.43 19.05
C LEU A 247 -17.97 -6.51 19.22
N THR A 248 -17.07 -6.67 18.25
CA THR A 248 -16.02 -7.69 18.29
C THR A 248 -14.77 -7.22 19.06
N LYS A 249 -13.90 -8.18 19.41
CA LYS A 249 -12.55 -7.87 19.93
C LYS A 249 -11.76 -7.00 18.96
N TYR A 250 -11.87 -7.24 17.66
CA TYR A 250 -11.17 -6.48 16.61
C TYR A 250 -11.55 -5.00 16.61
N GLY A 251 -12.82 -4.68 16.89
CA GLY A 251 -13.27 -3.29 17.03
C GLY A 251 -12.61 -2.57 18.21
N LYS A 252 -12.49 -3.25 19.36
CA LYS A 252 -11.80 -2.73 20.55
C LYS A 252 -10.29 -2.56 20.30
N ASP A 253 -9.67 -3.55 19.67
CA ASP A 253 -8.26 -3.50 19.30
C ASP A 253 -7.97 -2.36 18.30
N GLN A 254 -8.86 -2.13 17.33
CA GLN A 254 -8.77 -0.99 16.40
C GLN A 254 -8.77 0.34 17.17
N ILE A 255 -9.67 0.55 18.12
CA ILE A 255 -9.74 1.79 18.89
C ILE A 255 -8.42 2.03 19.64
N ARG A 256 -7.90 1.01 20.33
CA ARG A 256 -6.62 1.12 21.05
C ARG A 256 -5.45 1.46 20.14
N LEU A 257 -5.36 0.82 18.97
CA LEU A 257 -4.28 1.11 17.99
C LEU A 257 -4.42 2.52 17.41
N LEU A 258 -5.64 2.96 17.11
CA LEU A 258 -5.91 4.32 16.65
C LEU A 258 -5.52 5.38 17.68
N GLU A 259 -5.69 5.12 18.98
CA GLU A 259 -5.25 6.05 20.04
C GLU A 259 -3.73 6.27 20.00
N ILE A 260 -2.94 5.22 19.78
CA ILE A 260 -1.47 5.32 19.65
C ILE A 260 -1.12 6.11 18.39
N ILE A 261 -1.70 5.71 17.25
CA ILE A 261 -1.45 6.31 15.93
C ILE A 261 -1.80 7.81 15.95
N HIS A 262 -3.03 8.15 16.30
CA HIS A 262 -3.48 9.54 16.36
C HIS A 262 -2.80 10.31 17.50
N GLY A 263 -2.36 9.62 18.55
CA GLY A 263 -1.56 10.21 19.63
C GLY A 263 -0.25 10.79 19.10
N LEU A 264 0.49 10.04 18.27
CA LEU A 264 1.70 10.55 17.65
C LEU A 264 1.42 11.71 16.69
N THR A 265 0.44 11.57 15.79
CA THR A 265 0.18 12.62 14.80
C THR A 265 -0.33 13.91 15.42
N LYS A 266 -1.15 13.84 16.48
CA LYS A 266 -1.53 15.01 17.28
C LYS A 266 -0.32 15.67 17.95
N LYS A 267 0.61 14.90 18.52
CA LYS A 267 1.84 15.43 19.13
C LYS A 267 2.71 16.16 18.09
N VAL A 268 2.91 15.55 16.93
CA VAL A 268 3.68 16.11 15.81
C VAL A 268 3.06 17.43 15.34
N ILE A 269 1.75 17.45 15.08
CA ILE A 269 1.04 18.66 14.63
C ILE A 269 1.09 19.76 15.70
N ALA A 270 0.80 19.42 16.96
CA ALA A 270 0.80 20.40 18.05
C ALA A 270 2.16 21.07 18.22
N ARG A 271 3.24 20.29 18.18
CA ARG A 271 4.59 20.81 18.24
C ARG A 271 4.91 21.70 17.04
N LYS A 272 4.58 21.25 15.82
CA LYS A 272 4.85 22.04 14.63
C LYS A 272 4.11 23.37 14.64
N LYS A 273 2.85 23.38 15.12
CA LYS A 273 2.09 24.62 15.34
C LYS A 273 2.79 25.56 16.34
N GLN A 274 3.40 25.04 17.40
CA GLN A 274 4.17 25.86 18.34
C GLN A 274 5.45 26.44 17.70
N GLU A 275 6.20 25.63 16.97
CA GLU A 275 7.40 26.09 16.25
C GLU A 275 7.05 27.18 15.23
N PHE A 276 5.94 26.98 14.50
CA PHE A 276 5.43 27.92 13.51
C PHE A 276 5.01 29.25 14.17
N LYS A 277 4.31 29.20 15.32
CA LYS A 277 3.96 30.40 16.11
C LYS A 277 5.19 31.16 16.61
N ASN A 278 6.26 30.44 16.95
CA ASN A 278 7.53 31.01 17.39
C ASN A 278 8.40 31.53 16.23
N GLY A 279 7.88 31.58 15.00
CA GLY A 279 8.58 32.08 13.82
C GLY A 279 9.63 31.12 13.25
N LYS A 280 9.78 29.91 13.79
CA LYS A 280 10.65 28.88 13.20
C LYS A 280 9.97 28.31 11.98
N ARG A 281 10.49 28.64 10.79
CA ARG A 281 10.07 28.04 9.52
C ARG A 281 11.23 27.24 8.95
N ASN A 282 11.02 25.96 8.67
CA ASN A 282 11.99 25.18 7.89
C ASN A 282 11.78 25.50 6.40
N VAL A 283 12.19 26.70 6.00
CA VAL A 283 12.25 27.07 4.59
C VAL A 283 13.50 26.40 4.02
N ILE A 284 13.31 25.54 3.02
CA ILE A 284 14.44 24.96 2.28
C ILE A 284 14.85 26.04 1.28
N ASP A 285 15.85 26.84 1.66
CA ASP A 285 16.37 27.92 0.83
C ASP A 285 17.15 27.29 -0.34
N GLU A 286 16.64 27.46 -1.56
CA GLU A 286 17.30 26.97 -2.79
C GLU A 286 18.68 27.60 -2.99
N SER A 287 19.02 28.66 -2.23
CA SER A 287 20.22 29.48 -2.41
C SER A 287 21.38 29.22 -1.45
N LYS A 288 21.24 28.38 -0.41
CA LYS A 288 22.32 28.23 0.60
C LYS A 288 22.62 26.79 0.98
N ASN A 289 23.74 26.29 0.44
CA ASN A 289 24.58 25.31 1.11
C ASN A 289 26.04 25.81 1.15
N SER A 290 26.78 25.36 2.17
CA SER A 290 27.95 25.96 2.83
C SER A 290 29.23 26.21 2.01
N ASN A 291 29.20 26.15 0.67
CA ASN A 291 30.41 26.28 -0.17
C ASN A 291 30.27 27.23 -1.37
N GLY A 292 29.27 28.11 -1.41
CA GLY A 292 29.26 29.25 -2.35
C GLY A 292 29.30 28.92 -3.85
N LYS A 293 29.03 27.67 -4.23
CA LYS A 293 28.93 27.26 -5.64
C LYS A 293 27.48 27.16 -6.06
N THR A 294 27.10 28.00 -7.03
CA THR A 294 25.82 27.96 -7.73
C THR A 294 25.62 26.58 -8.35
N ILE A 295 24.61 25.84 -7.87
CA ILE A 295 24.18 24.61 -8.52
C ILE A 295 23.50 25.03 -9.82
N LYS A 296 24.13 24.74 -10.96
CA LYS A 296 23.39 24.72 -12.23
C LYS A 296 22.25 23.73 -12.05
N SER A 297 21.01 24.19 -12.26
CA SER A 297 19.87 23.31 -12.55
C SER A 297 20.32 22.33 -13.62
N THR A 298 20.70 21.13 -13.19
CA THR A 298 21.01 20.04 -14.10
C THR A 298 19.69 19.30 -14.18
N SER A 299 18.93 19.57 -15.24
CA SER A 299 17.88 18.66 -15.68
C SER A 299 18.57 17.33 -15.91
N VAL A 300 18.47 16.41 -14.94
CA VAL A 300 19.04 15.08 -15.12
C VAL A 300 18.04 14.30 -15.97
N GLU A 301 18.12 14.53 -17.29
CA GLU A 301 17.38 13.75 -18.28
C GLU A 301 17.71 12.26 -18.12
N GLY A 302 16.68 11.41 -18.07
CA GLY A 302 16.84 9.95 -18.10
C GLY A 302 16.88 9.20 -16.76
N LEU A 303 16.64 9.86 -15.61
CA LEU A 303 16.54 9.13 -14.32
C LEU A 303 15.20 8.43 -14.15
N SER A 304 15.22 7.10 -14.20
CA SER A 304 14.09 6.26 -13.79
C SER A 304 14.12 6.05 -12.27
N PHE A 305 13.43 6.88 -11.50
CA PHE A 305 13.14 6.55 -10.09
C PHE A 305 12.08 5.44 -10.00
N GLY A 306 12.37 4.26 -10.56
CA GLY A 306 11.50 3.07 -10.50
C GLY A 306 10.30 3.07 -11.46
N GLN A 307 10.33 3.82 -12.57
CA GLN A 307 9.26 3.86 -13.58
C GLN A 307 9.81 3.80 -15.02
N ALA A 308 9.07 3.19 -15.93
CA ALA A 308 9.48 3.09 -17.34
C ALA A 308 9.63 4.48 -18.00
N ALA A 309 10.69 4.68 -18.78
CA ALA A 309 10.91 5.89 -19.56
C ALA A 309 9.77 6.04 -20.59
N GLY A 310 8.83 6.96 -20.35
CA GLY A 310 7.63 7.17 -21.17
C GLY A 310 6.30 6.98 -20.44
N LEU A 311 6.32 6.45 -19.21
CA LEU A 311 5.14 6.45 -18.34
C LEU A 311 4.80 7.90 -17.95
N LYS A 312 3.66 8.41 -18.44
CA LYS A 312 3.20 9.77 -18.11
C LYS A 312 2.68 9.81 -16.68
N ASP A 313 3.39 10.52 -15.82
CA ASP A 313 3.00 10.81 -14.44
C ASP A 313 2.72 12.32 -14.30
N ASP A 314 1.73 12.69 -13.49
CA ASP A 314 1.41 14.10 -13.24
C ASP A 314 2.48 14.80 -12.37
N LEU A 315 3.40 14.02 -11.79
CA LEU A 315 4.55 14.49 -11.01
C LEU A 315 5.82 14.73 -11.84
N ASP A 316 5.82 14.38 -13.12
CA ASP A 316 6.97 14.46 -14.02
C ASP A 316 6.95 15.67 -14.95
N ILE A 317 6.16 16.70 -14.62
CA ILE A 317 6.19 18.01 -15.28
C ILE A 317 7.61 18.60 -15.11
N GLU A 318 8.17 19.10 -16.22
CA GLU A 318 9.54 19.60 -16.32
C GLU A 318 9.88 20.63 -15.24
N ASP A 319 11.13 20.56 -14.74
CA ASP A 319 11.71 21.45 -13.71
C ASP A 319 11.59 22.96 -14.04
N ASN A 320 11.20 23.30 -15.27
CA ASN A 320 11.16 24.67 -15.80
C ASN A 320 9.79 25.37 -15.67
N ASP A 321 8.68 24.66 -15.42
CA ASP A 321 7.32 25.25 -15.54
C ASP A 321 6.62 25.52 -14.19
N VAL A 322 7.33 25.34 -13.08
CA VAL A 322 6.83 25.66 -11.73
C VAL A 322 7.74 26.73 -11.14
N GLY A 323 7.33 27.99 -11.31
CA GLY A 323 8.12 29.17 -10.96
C GLY A 323 8.72 29.17 -9.55
N GLU A 324 9.70 30.05 -9.34
CA GLU A 324 10.59 30.27 -8.18
C GLU A 324 9.89 30.46 -6.81
N LYS A 325 9.00 29.55 -6.42
CA LYS A 325 8.37 29.54 -5.11
C LYS A 325 9.27 28.80 -4.15
N LYS A 326 9.58 29.46 -3.04
CA LYS A 326 10.25 28.88 -1.87
C LYS A 326 9.61 27.54 -1.53
N ARG A 327 10.39 26.47 -1.62
CA ARG A 327 9.93 25.11 -1.37
C ARG A 327 10.02 24.81 0.13
N GLN A 328 8.97 24.21 0.68
CA GLN A 328 8.86 23.88 2.09
C GLN A 328 8.77 22.37 2.28
N ALA A 329 9.19 21.89 3.45
CA ALA A 329 8.90 20.53 3.87
C ALA A 329 7.38 20.32 3.99
N PHE A 330 6.94 19.07 3.88
CA PHE A 330 5.53 18.69 3.80
C PHE A 330 4.67 19.31 4.92
N LEU A 331 5.06 19.11 6.19
CA LEU A 331 4.25 19.60 7.30
C LEU A 331 4.26 21.14 7.41
N ASP A 332 5.37 21.80 7.05
CA ASP A 332 5.44 23.28 7.01
C ASP A 332 4.44 23.84 6.00
N LEU A 333 4.35 23.24 4.80
CA LEU A 333 3.37 23.64 3.79
C LEU A 333 1.94 23.46 4.29
N LEU A 334 1.65 22.34 4.96
CA LEU A 334 0.31 22.11 5.53
C LEU A 334 -0.02 23.08 6.65
N MET A 335 0.95 23.49 7.48
CA MET A 335 0.72 24.53 8.50
C MET A 335 0.41 25.88 7.85
N GLU A 336 1.09 26.23 6.76
CA GLU A 336 0.83 27.46 6.00
C GLU A 336 -0.54 27.43 5.32
N ALA A 337 -0.88 26.35 4.62
CA ALA A 337 -2.19 26.17 4.00
C ALA A 337 -3.34 26.06 5.02
N GLY A 338 -3.05 25.56 6.22
CA GLY A 338 -3.99 25.52 7.33
C GLY A 338 -4.23 26.88 8.00
N GLN A 339 -3.43 27.91 7.69
CA GLN A 339 -3.63 29.22 8.30
C GLN A 339 -5.01 29.79 7.97
N ASN A 340 -5.72 30.21 9.01
CA ASN A 340 -7.07 30.78 8.94
C ASN A 340 -8.14 29.83 8.38
N GLY A 341 -7.82 28.56 8.12
CA GLY A 341 -8.78 27.54 7.67
C GLY A 341 -9.32 27.71 6.25
N THR A 342 -8.74 28.59 5.44
CA THR A 342 -9.27 28.94 4.11
C THR A 342 -8.86 27.98 3.00
N VAL A 343 -7.68 27.36 3.11
CA VAL A 343 -7.17 26.38 2.12
C VAL A 343 -7.30 24.95 2.64
N LEU A 344 -6.98 24.72 3.92
CA LEU A 344 -7.20 23.45 4.61
C LEU A 344 -7.76 23.71 6.01
N THR A 345 -8.68 22.86 6.45
CA THR A 345 -9.08 22.84 7.87
C THR A 345 -8.04 22.11 8.74
N ASP A 346 -8.08 22.35 10.05
CA ASP A 346 -7.23 21.62 11.01
C ASP A 346 -7.44 20.10 10.97
N GLU A 347 -8.68 19.66 10.71
CA GLU A 347 -9.00 18.26 10.50
C GLU A 347 -8.34 17.73 9.23
N GLU A 348 -8.46 18.45 8.11
CA GLU A 348 -7.84 18.04 6.85
C GLU A 348 -6.32 17.99 6.93
N VAL A 349 -5.68 18.91 7.66
CA VAL A 349 -4.25 18.84 7.96
C VAL A 349 -3.91 17.55 8.69
N LYS A 350 -4.68 17.19 9.73
CA LYS A 350 -4.48 15.91 10.44
C LYS A 350 -4.66 14.71 9.51
N GLU A 351 -5.70 14.71 8.68
CA GLU A 351 -5.96 13.63 7.70
C GLU A 351 -4.80 13.44 6.72
N GLN A 352 -4.19 14.54 6.24
CA GLN A 352 -3.02 14.46 5.37
C GLN A 352 -1.77 13.95 6.11
N VAL A 353 -1.56 14.38 7.36
CA VAL A 353 -0.46 13.88 8.19
C VAL A 353 -0.61 12.40 8.47
N ASP A 354 -1.80 11.95 8.88
CA ASP A 354 -2.09 10.53 9.11
C ASP A 354 -1.84 9.70 7.82
N THR A 355 -2.28 10.21 6.67
CA THR A 355 -2.07 9.57 5.36
C THR A 355 -0.60 9.43 5.00
N ILE A 356 0.17 10.52 5.02
CA ILE A 356 1.58 10.49 4.64
C ILE A 356 2.40 9.67 5.65
N MET A 357 2.10 9.79 6.96
CA MET A 357 2.74 8.98 7.99
C MET A 357 2.59 7.48 7.72
N PHE A 358 1.38 7.02 7.37
CA PHE A 358 1.16 5.62 7.03
C PHE A 358 1.84 5.22 5.70
N GLU A 359 1.48 5.88 4.60
CA GLU A 359 1.91 5.47 3.26
C GLU A 359 3.43 5.57 3.05
N GLY A 360 4.08 6.52 3.75
CA GLY A 360 5.50 6.83 3.58
C GLY A 360 6.46 5.89 4.30
N HIS A 361 6.01 5.10 5.28
CA HIS A 361 6.87 4.18 6.03
C HIS A 361 6.62 2.70 5.69
N ASP A 362 5.37 2.22 5.83
CA ASP A 362 5.04 0.79 5.82
C ASP A 362 5.41 0.13 4.49
N THR A 363 5.12 0.82 3.37
CA THR A 363 5.47 0.38 2.02
C THR A 363 6.98 0.27 1.80
N THR A 364 7.74 1.24 2.31
CA THR A 364 9.21 1.25 2.16
C THR A 364 9.89 0.26 3.10
N ALA A 365 9.31 -0.01 4.27
CA ALA A 365 9.78 -1.03 5.19
C ALA A 365 9.61 -2.43 4.57
N ALA A 366 8.46 -2.69 3.94
CA ALA A 366 8.24 -3.93 3.20
C ALA A 366 9.24 -4.08 2.04
N ALA A 367 9.42 -3.03 1.23
CA ALA A 367 10.34 -3.05 0.10
C ALA A 367 11.79 -3.35 0.51
N SER A 368 12.32 -2.67 1.55
CA SER A 368 13.67 -2.94 2.04
C SER A 368 13.79 -4.32 2.69
N SER A 369 12.76 -4.79 3.39
CA SER A 369 12.77 -6.12 4.01
C SER A 369 12.78 -7.26 2.98
N PHE A 370 12.01 -7.13 1.89
CA PHE A 370 12.08 -8.07 0.77
C PHE A 370 13.45 -8.00 0.08
N PHE A 371 13.97 -6.79 -0.16
CA PHE A 371 15.30 -6.63 -0.77
C PHE A 371 16.37 -7.37 0.04
N LEU A 372 16.43 -7.16 1.36
CA LEU A 372 17.39 -7.83 2.24
C LEU A 372 17.21 -9.35 2.24
N SER A 373 15.96 -9.83 2.26
CA SER A 373 15.66 -11.26 2.17
C SER A 373 16.18 -11.88 0.87
N ILE A 374 15.97 -11.20 -0.26
CA ILE A 374 16.42 -11.65 -1.58
C ILE A 374 17.95 -11.60 -1.69
N MET A 375 18.60 -10.54 -1.24
CA MET A 375 20.08 -10.51 -1.21
C MET A 375 20.64 -11.66 -0.36
N GLY A 376 19.95 -12.03 0.73
CA GLY A 376 20.26 -13.21 1.54
C GLY A 376 20.06 -14.55 0.84
N CYS A 377 19.20 -14.63 -0.17
CA CYS A 377 18.94 -15.82 -0.98
C CYS A 377 19.84 -15.94 -2.21
N HIS A 378 20.37 -14.81 -2.71
CA HIS A 378 21.14 -14.72 -3.96
C HIS A 378 22.54 -14.11 -3.72
N PRO A 379 23.50 -14.90 -3.21
CA PRO A 379 24.85 -14.41 -2.88
C PRO A 379 25.60 -13.84 -4.10
N ASP A 380 25.39 -14.40 -5.28
CA ASP A 380 26.01 -13.98 -6.54
C ASP A 380 25.52 -12.59 -6.98
N ILE A 381 24.22 -12.31 -6.80
CA ILE A 381 23.63 -11.00 -7.09
C ILE A 381 24.07 -9.99 -6.03
N GLN A 382 24.05 -10.39 -4.76
CA GLN A 382 24.55 -9.57 -3.66
C GLN A 382 26.02 -9.17 -3.87
N GLU A 383 26.87 -10.06 -4.38
CA GLU A 383 28.27 -9.73 -4.65
C GLU A 383 28.41 -8.63 -5.69
N LYS A 384 27.61 -8.65 -6.75
CA LYS A 384 27.60 -7.59 -7.77
C LYS A 384 27.14 -6.25 -7.21
N VAL A 385 26.14 -6.24 -6.31
CA VAL A 385 25.72 -5.03 -5.58
C VAL A 385 26.88 -4.51 -4.72
N ILE A 386 27.58 -5.40 -4.03
CA ILE A 386 28.71 -5.05 -3.17
C ILE A 386 29.87 -4.49 -3.99
N GLN A 387 30.20 -5.12 -5.12
CA GLN A 387 31.23 -4.65 -6.04
C GLN A 387 30.92 -3.24 -6.55
N GLU A 388 29.68 -2.97 -7.00
CA GLU A 388 29.26 -1.63 -7.42
C GLU A 388 29.46 -0.60 -6.29
N LEU A 389 29.08 -0.95 -5.05
CA LEU A 389 29.24 -0.05 -3.91
C LEU A 389 30.71 0.17 -3.56
N ASP A 390 31.56 -0.84 -3.70
CA ASP A 390 33.00 -0.71 -3.46
C ASP A 390 33.67 0.15 -4.54
N GLU A 391 33.20 0.10 -5.80
CA GLU A 391 33.65 0.98 -6.88
C GLU A 391 33.27 2.46 -6.64
N ILE A 392 32.08 2.71 -6.06
CA ILE A 392 31.59 4.08 -5.78
C ILE A 392 32.27 4.68 -4.53
N PHE A 393 32.45 3.89 -3.47
CA PHE A 393 32.89 4.39 -2.16
C PHE A 393 34.36 4.08 -1.84
N GLY A 394 34.97 3.10 -2.50
CA GLY A 394 36.28 2.56 -2.14
C GLY A 394 36.32 2.14 -0.67
N ASP A 395 37.43 2.46 0.00
CA ASP A 395 37.61 2.20 1.43
C ASP A 395 36.89 3.22 2.34
N SER A 396 36.24 4.25 1.75
CA SER A 396 35.61 5.33 2.51
C SER A 396 34.33 4.90 3.20
N ASP A 397 34.16 5.31 4.46
CA ASP A 397 32.89 5.20 5.19
C ASP A 397 32.04 6.48 5.12
N ARG A 398 32.33 7.37 4.15
CA ARG A 398 31.59 8.62 3.99
C ARG A 398 30.09 8.38 3.74
N PRO A 399 29.22 9.34 4.12
CA PRO A 399 27.82 9.34 3.70
C PRO A 399 27.67 9.31 2.17
N ALA A 400 26.59 8.69 1.70
CA ALA A 400 26.19 8.74 0.30
C ALA A 400 25.69 10.16 -0.05
N THR A 401 26.23 10.72 -1.12
CA THR A 401 25.78 11.98 -1.73
C THR A 401 24.66 11.72 -2.74
N PHE A 402 23.99 12.78 -3.21
CA PHE A 402 23.01 12.65 -4.30
C PHE A 402 23.63 12.00 -5.54
N GLN A 403 24.85 12.40 -5.91
CA GLN A 403 25.52 11.89 -7.10
C GLN A 403 25.80 10.40 -7.00
N ASP A 404 26.25 9.91 -5.84
CA ASP A 404 26.47 8.47 -5.63
C ASP A 404 25.19 7.68 -5.86
N THR A 405 24.03 8.23 -5.46
CA THR A 405 22.75 7.57 -5.70
C THR A 405 22.40 7.47 -7.17
N LEU A 406 23.01 8.26 -8.07
CA LEU A 406 22.81 8.12 -9.50
C LEU A 406 23.70 7.02 -10.09
N GLU A 407 24.85 6.76 -9.47
CA GLU A 407 25.78 5.71 -9.91
C GLU A 407 25.42 4.31 -9.39
N MET A 408 24.58 4.20 -8.37
CA MET A 408 24.01 2.94 -7.85
C MET A 408 23.01 2.29 -8.85
N LYS A 409 23.47 1.90 -10.04
CA LYS A 409 22.65 1.42 -11.16
C LYS A 409 22.24 -0.04 -10.99
N TYR A 410 23.16 -0.92 -10.62
CA TYR A 410 22.91 -2.33 -10.35
C TYR A 410 22.07 -2.52 -9.08
N LEU A 411 22.37 -1.78 -8.01
CA LEU A 411 21.53 -1.72 -6.80
C LEU A 411 20.10 -1.30 -7.15
N GLU A 412 19.92 -0.29 -8.01
CA GLU A 412 18.60 0.15 -8.46
C GLU A 412 17.87 -0.94 -9.26
N ARG A 413 18.56 -1.61 -10.19
CA ARG A 413 17.97 -2.74 -10.93
C ARG A 413 17.55 -3.89 -10.01
N CYS A 414 18.35 -4.22 -9.00
CA CYS A 414 17.98 -5.20 -7.97
C CYS A 414 16.76 -4.74 -7.16
N LEU A 415 16.67 -3.44 -6.84
CA LEU A 415 15.51 -2.88 -6.16
C LEU A 415 14.26 -2.91 -7.04
N MET A 416 14.37 -2.59 -8.33
CA MET A 416 13.26 -2.68 -9.29
C MET A 416 12.77 -4.12 -9.45
N GLU A 417 13.69 -5.09 -9.53
CA GLU A 417 13.34 -6.52 -9.57
C GLU A 417 12.70 -6.99 -8.26
N THR A 418 13.16 -6.48 -7.12
CA THR A 418 12.48 -6.69 -5.83
C THR A 418 11.06 -6.16 -5.86
N LEU A 419 10.83 -4.95 -6.40
CA LEU A 419 9.50 -4.35 -6.53
C LEU A 419 8.63 -5.05 -7.60
N ARG A 420 9.25 -5.70 -8.60
CA ARG A 420 8.55 -6.53 -9.58
C ARG A 420 8.00 -7.77 -8.89
N MET A 421 8.86 -8.51 -8.20
CA MET A 421 8.50 -9.78 -7.57
C MET A 421 7.68 -9.58 -6.29
N TYR A 422 8.00 -8.58 -5.49
CA TYR A 422 7.37 -8.33 -4.19
C TYR A 422 6.88 -6.89 -4.08
N PRO A 423 5.94 -6.45 -4.94
CA PRO A 423 5.38 -5.11 -4.87
C PRO A 423 4.70 -4.91 -3.51
N PRO A 424 5.08 -3.88 -2.72
CA PRO A 424 4.47 -3.63 -1.43
C PRO A 424 2.96 -3.49 -1.49
N VAL A 425 2.41 -2.96 -2.58
CA VAL A 425 0.97 -2.89 -2.84
C VAL A 425 0.62 -3.84 -4.00
N PRO A 426 0.17 -5.08 -3.71
CA PRO A 426 -0.02 -6.11 -4.74
C PRO A 426 -1.26 -5.91 -5.59
N VAL A 427 -2.27 -5.17 -5.09
CA VAL A 427 -3.52 -4.88 -5.79
C VAL A 427 -4.00 -3.44 -5.52
N ILE A 428 -4.61 -2.79 -6.51
CA ILE A 428 -5.22 -1.45 -6.37
C ILE A 428 -6.63 -1.49 -6.95
N ALA A 429 -7.63 -0.97 -6.21
CA ALA A 429 -9.02 -1.02 -6.65
C ALA A 429 -9.64 0.35 -6.97
N ARG A 430 -10.47 0.40 -8.01
CA ARG A 430 -11.24 1.56 -8.50
C ARG A 430 -12.72 1.22 -8.63
N THR A 431 -13.57 2.23 -8.51
CA THR A 431 -15.00 2.10 -8.86
C THR A 431 -15.23 2.59 -10.28
N ILE A 432 -15.92 1.79 -11.09
CA ILE A 432 -16.31 2.16 -12.45
C ILE A 432 -17.71 2.75 -12.44
N LYS A 433 -17.88 3.95 -12.99
CA LYS A 433 -19.17 4.68 -12.99
C LYS A 433 -19.95 4.54 -14.29
N THR A 434 -19.29 4.15 -15.36
CA THR A 434 -19.82 4.03 -16.72
C THR A 434 -19.30 2.75 -17.34
N ASP A 435 -20.09 2.11 -18.20
CA ASP A 435 -19.65 0.90 -18.90
C ASP A 435 -18.33 1.14 -19.63
N LEU A 436 -17.38 0.22 -19.42
CA LEU A 436 -16.01 0.37 -19.88
C LEU A 436 -15.62 -0.79 -20.79
N LYS A 437 -15.39 -0.48 -22.07
CA LYS A 437 -14.89 -1.45 -23.04
C LYS A 437 -13.39 -1.68 -22.85
N LEU A 438 -12.97 -2.95 -22.82
CA LEU A 438 -11.57 -3.35 -22.73
C LEU A 438 -10.93 -3.47 -24.11
N VAL A 439 -9.60 -3.39 -24.16
CA VAL A 439 -8.78 -3.51 -25.37
C VAL A 439 -8.24 -4.92 -25.53
N SER A 440 -7.99 -5.62 -24.43
CA SER A 440 -7.47 -7.01 -24.47
C SER A 440 -8.44 -8.02 -25.09
N GLY A 441 -9.75 -7.73 -25.07
CA GLY A 441 -10.80 -8.54 -25.68
C GLY A 441 -12.12 -7.78 -25.85
N ASP A 442 -13.13 -8.41 -26.46
CA ASP A 442 -14.47 -7.82 -26.67
C ASP A 442 -15.34 -7.89 -25.40
N TYR A 443 -14.80 -7.34 -24.32
CA TYR A 443 -15.39 -7.33 -22.99
C TYR A 443 -15.81 -5.92 -22.61
N THR A 444 -16.95 -5.81 -21.94
CA THR A 444 -17.42 -4.56 -21.33
C THR A 444 -17.61 -4.77 -19.84
N ILE A 445 -16.90 -3.97 -19.04
CA ILE A 445 -17.08 -3.93 -17.59
C ILE A 445 -18.30 -3.06 -17.28
N PRO A 446 -19.32 -3.57 -16.60
CA PRO A 446 -20.53 -2.80 -16.31
C PRO A 446 -20.27 -1.69 -15.28
N ALA A 447 -21.00 -0.58 -15.42
CA ALA A 447 -21.07 0.47 -14.40
C ALA A 447 -21.45 -0.10 -13.02
N GLY A 448 -20.86 0.45 -11.95
CA GLY A 448 -21.03 -0.03 -10.58
C GLY A 448 -20.06 -1.13 -10.17
N SER A 449 -19.25 -1.67 -11.10
CA SER A 449 -18.23 -2.67 -10.80
C SER A 449 -17.02 -2.09 -10.08
N THR A 450 -16.35 -2.94 -9.29
CA THR A 450 -15.02 -2.64 -8.77
C THR A 450 -13.97 -3.26 -9.69
N VAL A 451 -13.11 -2.45 -10.26
CA VAL A 451 -11.96 -2.90 -11.04
C VAL A 451 -10.73 -2.98 -10.15
N ILE A 452 -9.98 -4.07 -10.25
CA ILE A 452 -8.79 -4.36 -9.46
C ILE A 452 -7.61 -4.51 -10.41
N VAL A 453 -6.65 -3.60 -10.33
CA VAL A 453 -5.35 -3.72 -11.00
C VAL A 453 -4.52 -4.71 -10.21
N THR A 454 -4.13 -5.82 -10.84
CA THR A 454 -3.38 -6.89 -10.19
C THR A 454 -1.87 -6.75 -10.39
N THR A 455 -1.27 -5.75 -9.75
CA THR A 455 0.17 -5.44 -9.85
C THR A 455 1.04 -6.70 -9.68
N PHE A 456 0.78 -7.53 -8.67
CA PHE A 456 1.56 -8.73 -8.39
C PHE A 456 1.53 -9.77 -9.53
N LYS A 457 0.36 -9.99 -10.14
CA LYS A 457 0.16 -10.98 -11.22
C LYS A 457 0.65 -10.44 -12.56
N MET A 458 0.35 -9.17 -12.86
CA MET A 458 0.81 -8.49 -14.06
C MET A 458 2.35 -8.44 -14.13
N HIS A 459 3.03 -8.23 -13.00
CA HIS A 459 4.49 -8.27 -12.90
C HIS A 459 5.11 -9.68 -13.11
N ARG A 460 4.29 -10.71 -13.29
CA ARG A 460 4.69 -12.11 -13.51
C ARG A 460 4.16 -12.69 -14.82
N GLN A 461 3.76 -11.83 -15.75
CA GLN A 461 3.31 -12.26 -17.06
C GLN A 461 4.50 -12.73 -17.91
N PRO A 462 4.55 -14.01 -18.35
CA PRO A 462 5.71 -14.55 -19.08
C PRO A 462 6.00 -13.84 -20.41
N HIS A 463 4.97 -13.29 -21.05
CA HIS A 463 5.10 -12.52 -22.30
C HIS A 463 5.72 -11.13 -22.11
N ILE A 464 5.82 -10.65 -20.86
CA ILE A 464 6.44 -9.37 -20.48
C ILE A 464 7.80 -9.61 -19.80
N TYR A 465 7.87 -10.61 -18.92
CA TYR A 465 9.06 -11.00 -18.17
C TYR A 465 9.38 -12.47 -18.45
N PRO A 466 10.39 -12.77 -19.28
CA PRO A 466 10.85 -14.14 -19.47
C PRO A 466 11.27 -14.75 -18.13
N ASN A 467 10.85 -15.99 -17.85
CA ASN A 467 11.06 -16.67 -16.57
C ASN A 467 10.61 -15.82 -15.36
N PRO A 468 9.33 -15.46 -15.25
CA PRO A 468 8.85 -14.43 -14.33
C PRO A 468 9.04 -14.73 -12.84
N GLU A 469 9.31 -15.99 -12.48
CA GLU A 469 9.59 -16.42 -11.10
C GLU A 469 11.08 -16.45 -10.75
N ILE A 470 11.98 -16.17 -11.70
CA ILE A 470 13.42 -16.04 -11.44
C ILE A 470 13.71 -14.57 -11.13
N PHE A 471 14.43 -14.31 -10.05
CA PHE A 471 14.94 -12.99 -9.73
C PHE A 471 16.09 -12.62 -10.69
N ASP A 472 15.82 -11.72 -11.64
CA ASP A 472 16.79 -11.27 -12.64
C ASP A 472 16.81 -9.73 -12.73
N PRO A 473 17.82 -9.05 -12.14
CA PRO A 473 18.02 -7.60 -12.29
C PRO A 473 18.19 -7.14 -13.74
N ASP A 474 18.60 -8.03 -14.66
CA ASP A 474 18.74 -7.69 -16.07
C ASP A 474 17.38 -7.47 -16.76
N ASN A 475 16.26 -7.83 -16.13
CA ASN A 475 14.92 -7.40 -16.55
C ASN A 475 14.78 -5.87 -16.62
N PHE A 476 15.63 -5.13 -15.90
CA PHE A 476 15.63 -3.67 -15.86
C PHE A 476 16.84 -3.04 -16.54
N LEU A 477 17.50 -3.76 -17.45
CA LEU A 477 18.42 -3.15 -18.40
C LEU A 477 17.68 -2.11 -19.27
N PRO A 478 18.33 -0.99 -19.65
CA PRO A 478 17.72 0.06 -20.47
C PRO A 478 17.06 -0.47 -21.75
N GLU A 479 17.74 -1.36 -22.46
CA GLU A 479 17.30 -1.97 -23.72
C GLU A 479 16.06 -2.88 -23.55
N LYS A 480 15.95 -3.60 -22.42
CA LYS A 480 14.76 -4.42 -22.13
C LYS A 480 13.59 -3.56 -21.70
N THR A 481 13.86 -2.45 -21.01
CA THR A 481 12.81 -1.54 -20.51
C THR A 481 12.24 -0.67 -21.63
N ALA A 482 13.06 -0.26 -22.60
CA ALA A 482 12.63 0.59 -23.72
C ALA A 482 11.51 -0.03 -24.57
N ASN A 483 11.49 -1.35 -24.69
CA ASN A 483 10.48 -2.09 -25.47
C ASN A 483 9.30 -2.59 -24.63
N ARG A 484 9.28 -2.34 -23.32
CA ARG A 484 8.22 -2.80 -22.41
C ARG A 484 7.07 -1.81 -22.38
N HIS A 485 5.84 -2.31 -22.39
CA HIS A 485 4.65 -1.48 -22.19
C HIS A 485 4.76 -0.69 -20.87
N TYR A 486 4.50 0.63 -20.90
CA TYR A 486 4.75 1.51 -19.75
C TYR A 486 3.98 1.09 -18.48
N TYR A 487 2.75 0.59 -18.66
CA TYR A 487 1.90 0.11 -17.56
C TYR A 487 2.18 -1.33 -17.11
N ALA A 488 3.17 -2.02 -17.69
CA ALA A 488 3.53 -3.40 -17.31
C ALA A 488 4.39 -3.47 -16.04
N PHE A 489 4.91 -2.34 -15.58
CA PHE A 489 5.65 -2.21 -14.32
C PHE A 489 5.16 -0.98 -13.56
N VAL A 490 4.21 -1.18 -12.63
CA VAL A 490 3.60 -0.08 -11.86
C VAL A 490 3.59 -0.35 -10.35
N PRO A 491 4.77 -0.63 -9.71
CA PRO A 491 4.84 -0.81 -8.26
C PRO A 491 4.43 0.46 -7.49
N PHE A 492 4.53 1.63 -8.15
CA PHE A 492 4.11 2.93 -7.63
C PHE A 492 2.79 3.43 -8.22
N SER A 493 1.98 2.55 -8.82
CA SER A 493 0.85 2.92 -9.69
C SER A 493 1.32 3.83 -10.85
N ALA A 494 0.37 4.41 -11.57
CA ALA A 494 0.62 5.34 -12.68
C ALA A 494 -0.51 6.37 -12.81
N GLY A 495 -0.28 7.37 -13.66
CA GLY A 495 -1.23 8.43 -14.01
C GLY A 495 -1.61 9.33 -12.83
N PRO A 496 -2.80 9.97 -12.84
CA PRO A 496 -3.14 11.02 -11.87
C PRO A 496 -3.10 10.55 -10.41
N ARG A 497 -3.28 9.25 -10.17
CA ARG A 497 -3.28 8.65 -8.83
C ARG A 497 -2.00 7.85 -8.54
N SER A 498 -0.90 8.17 -9.22
CA SER A 498 0.43 7.62 -8.94
C SER A 498 0.91 7.97 -7.52
N CYS A 499 1.91 7.25 -7.04
CA CYS A 499 2.53 7.51 -5.74
C CYS A 499 3.24 8.86 -5.72
N VAL A 500 2.75 9.78 -4.86
CA VAL A 500 3.37 11.10 -4.65
C VAL A 500 4.79 11.01 -4.08
N GLY A 501 5.06 9.97 -3.30
CA GLY A 501 6.35 9.73 -2.65
C GLY A 501 7.34 8.89 -3.45
N ARG A 502 7.13 8.62 -4.75
CA ARG A 502 7.98 7.70 -5.55
C ARG A 502 9.47 8.05 -5.47
N LYS A 503 9.82 9.29 -5.85
CA LYS A 503 11.22 9.76 -5.88
C LYS A 503 11.82 9.74 -4.46
N TYR A 504 11.03 10.12 -3.46
CA TYR A 504 11.41 10.06 -2.04
C TYR A 504 11.71 8.62 -1.60
N ALA A 505 10.83 7.67 -1.94
CA ALA A 505 10.97 6.26 -1.57
C ALA A 505 12.21 5.63 -2.21
N MET A 506 12.42 5.83 -3.52
CA MET A 506 13.60 5.29 -4.21
C MET A 506 14.90 5.87 -3.67
N LEU A 507 14.98 7.18 -3.47
CA LEU A 507 16.19 7.81 -2.90
C LEU A 507 16.48 7.30 -1.48
N LYS A 508 15.43 7.22 -0.64
CA LYS A 508 15.52 6.67 0.72
C LYS A 508 15.99 5.21 0.70
N LEU A 509 15.40 4.36 -0.14
CA LEU A 509 15.75 2.94 -0.25
C LEU A 509 17.20 2.75 -0.70
N LYS A 510 17.66 3.49 -1.72
CA LYS A 510 19.04 3.40 -2.21
C LYS A 510 20.05 3.77 -1.11
N ILE A 511 19.80 4.81 -0.32
CA ILE A 511 20.70 5.22 0.78
C ILE A 511 20.69 4.22 1.93
N ILE A 512 19.51 3.74 2.37
CA ILE A 512 19.41 2.74 3.44
C ILE A 512 20.11 1.46 3.04
N LEU A 513 19.76 0.91 1.87
CA LEU A 513 20.27 -0.37 1.40
C LEU A 513 21.75 -0.29 1.10
N SER A 514 22.24 0.75 0.41
CA SER A 514 23.69 0.92 0.20
C SER A 514 24.47 1.02 1.52
N THR A 515 23.92 1.66 2.55
CA THR A 515 24.58 1.74 3.86
C THR A 515 24.63 0.39 4.56
N ILE A 516 23.55 -0.40 4.50
CA ILE A 516 23.51 -1.77 5.05
C ILE A 516 24.48 -2.68 4.31
N MET A 517 24.43 -2.71 2.97
CA MET A 517 25.23 -3.59 2.13
C MET A 517 26.73 -3.24 2.15
N ARG A 518 27.11 -2.00 2.49
CA ARG A 518 28.51 -1.62 2.77
C ARG A 518 29.04 -2.15 4.10
N ASN A 519 28.15 -2.44 5.06
CA ASN A 519 28.52 -2.87 6.40
C ASN A 519 28.38 -4.39 6.59
N TYR A 520 27.45 -5.02 5.88
CA TYR A 520 27.10 -6.43 6.07
C TYR A 520 26.91 -7.17 4.76
N ARG A 521 27.20 -8.47 4.80
CA ARG A 521 26.62 -9.47 3.92
C ARG A 521 25.38 -10.03 4.60
N VAL A 522 24.28 -10.11 3.86
CA VAL A 522 23.03 -10.67 4.34
C VAL A 522 22.98 -12.14 3.97
N LYS A 523 22.52 -13.00 4.88
CA LYS A 523 22.25 -14.42 4.63
C LYS A 523 20.80 -14.73 5.02
N SER A 524 20.16 -15.65 4.31
CA SER A 524 18.87 -16.20 4.72
C SER A 524 18.95 -17.72 4.79
N ASP A 525 18.39 -18.30 5.86
CA ASP A 525 18.21 -19.76 5.97
C ASP A 525 16.97 -20.23 5.19
N ILE A 526 16.09 -19.30 4.78
CA ILE A 526 14.85 -19.57 4.06
C ILE A 526 15.09 -19.32 2.57
N LYS A 527 14.79 -20.31 1.73
CA LYS A 527 14.86 -20.15 0.28
C LYS A 527 13.73 -19.28 -0.22
N GLU A 528 13.98 -18.55 -1.31
CA GLU A 528 12.97 -17.74 -1.98
C GLU A 528 11.69 -18.51 -2.33
N SER A 529 11.83 -19.75 -2.81
CA SER A 529 10.70 -20.64 -3.16
C SER A 529 9.79 -20.96 -1.97
N ASP A 530 10.30 -20.83 -0.75
CA ASP A 530 9.61 -21.20 0.48
C ASP A 530 8.93 -19.99 1.15
N PHE A 531 9.06 -18.78 0.58
CA PHE A 531 8.43 -17.59 1.12
C PHE A 531 6.91 -17.74 1.21
N ARG A 532 6.35 -17.46 2.39
CA ARG A 532 4.90 -17.52 2.60
C ARG A 532 4.31 -16.13 2.52
N LEU A 533 4.03 -15.72 1.30
CA LEU A 533 3.44 -14.41 1.01
C LEU A 533 2.03 -14.28 1.59
N GLN A 534 1.81 -13.16 2.24
CA GLN A 534 0.54 -12.71 2.80
C GLN A 534 0.23 -11.34 2.21
N ALA A 535 -0.90 -11.20 1.52
CA ALA A 535 -1.32 -9.95 0.93
C ALA A 535 -2.41 -9.32 1.78
N ASP A 536 -1.99 -8.55 2.79
CA ASP A 536 -2.90 -7.79 3.64
C ASP A 536 -3.28 -6.46 2.96
N ILE A 537 -3.03 -5.33 3.62
CA ILE A 537 -2.99 -4.02 2.96
C ILE A 537 -1.72 -3.87 2.13
N ILE A 538 -0.60 -4.36 2.69
CA ILE A 538 0.68 -4.48 2.00
C ILE A 538 1.09 -5.96 1.91
N LEU A 539 1.96 -6.27 0.96
CA LEU A 539 2.56 -7.59 0.84
C LEU A 539 3.59 -7.80 1.96
N LYS A 540 3.48 -8.93 2.65
CA LYS A 540 4.39 -9.35 3.73
C LYS A 540 4.72 -10.82 3.62
N ARG A 541 5.67 -11.28 4.44
CA ARG A 541 5.96 -12.69 4.70
C ARG A 541 5.29 -13.10 6.01
N SER A 542 4.43 -14.11 5.98
CA SER A 542 3.70 -14.58 7.17
C SER A 542 4.62 -15.14 8.26
N GLU A 543 5.82 -15.59 7.87
CA GLU A 543 6.88 -16.09 8.74
C GLU A 543 7.85 -14.99 9.23
N GLY A 544 7.61 -13.74 8.84
CA GLY A 544 8.53 -12.62 9.07
C GLY A 544 9.70 -12.56 8.08
N PHE A 545 10.55 -11.56 8.23
CA PHE A 545 11.68 -11.31 7.33
C PHE A 545 13.00 -11.71 7.99
N LYS A 546 13.12 -13.02 8.26
CA LYS A 546 14.27 -13.58 8.98
C LYS A 546 15.54 -13.55 8.13
N ILE A 547 16.57 -12.90 8.66
CA ILE A 547 17.90 -12.81 8.06
C ILE A 547 18.99 -12.96 9.12
N LYS A 548 20.21 -13.24 8.67
CA LYS A 548 21.45 -13.15 9.44
C LYS A 548 22.39 -12.14 8.78
N LEU A 549 23.23 -11.51 9.58
CA LEU A 549 24.24 -10.58 9.10
C LEU A 549 25.64 -11.13 9.33
N GLU A 550 26.50 -10.93 8.34
CA GLU A 550 27.93 -11.18 8.43
C GLU A 550 28.65 -9.83 8.20
N PRO A 551 29.39 -9.30 9.18
CA PRO A 551 30.11 -8.03 9.03
C PRO A 551 31.11 -8.05 7.86
N ARG A 552 31.12 -7.00 7.04
CA ARG A 552 32.11 -6.81 5.95
C ARG A 552 33.38 -6.12 6.41
N LYS A 553 33.26 -5.13 7.31
CA LYS A 553 34.39 -4.42 7.92
C LYS A 553 34.60 -4.93 9.34
N GLN A 554 35.84 -5.24 9.72
CA GLN A 554 36.18 -5.44 11.13
C GLN A 554 35.85 -4.15 11.88
N ALA A 555 35.20 -4.24 13.03
CA ALA A 555 34.86 -3.09 13.83
C ALA A 555 36.13 -2.25 14.05
N ALA A 556 36.10 -0.98 13.63
CA ALA A 556 37.07 -0.03 14.15
C ALA A 556 36.93 -0.08 15.66
N ALA A 557 37.98 -0.53 16.36
CA ALA A 557 37.99 -0.55 17.80
C ALA A 557 37.63 0.86 18.27
N THR A 558 36.49 0.99 18.95
CA THR A 558 36.15 2.20 19.69
C THR A 558 37.26 2.38 20.72
N VAL A 559 38.18 3.32 20.45
CA VAL A 559 39.16 3.83 21.41
C VAL A 559 38.48 4.88 22.28
#